data_AF-A0A093ZWN1-F1
#
_entry.id   AF-A0A093ZWN1-F1
#
_cell.length_a   1.000
_cell.length_b   1.000
_cell.length_c   1.000
_cell.angle_alpha   90.00
_cell.angle_beta   90.00
_cell.angle_gamma   90.00
#
_symmetry.space_group_name_H-M   'P 1'
#
loop_
_entity.id
_entity.type
_entity.pdbx_description
1 polymer ?
#
loop_
_entity_poly.entity_id
_entity_poly.type
_entity_poly.pdbx_seq_one_letter_code
_entity_poly.pdbx_strand_id
1 'polypeptide(L)'
;MSSTTSPPSLLLLPLPPPSLSRASLKAAYQPALTAALRAIASTSTRTSPIAVLDIVVPWPALRGQREKPRSHIFGETQHLLAEVYSLISIVGARENIELDGPGGIDSRVLLLEYDDASVDLAGEEGRNVVAAAGGGPIIDLPTLALTRRNWNLIFAVDGEQGQAVFTKYRNAANSYTPPLRGQIRTVPGGTTVVVEASKTSQTTQPSPHPSSRTHSVVAVGGTFDHLHAGHKLLLTCTALMLQPPAPSTTSS
;
A
#
# COMPACT_ATOMS: atom_id res chain seq x y z
N MET A 1 21.52 20.66 -15.41
CA MET A 1 20.28 20.34 -16.13
C MET A 1 19.37 19.59 -15.17
N SER A 2 18.42 20.27 -14.54
CA SER A 2 17.50 19.63 -13.61
C SER A 2 16.54 18.73 -14.40
N SER A 3 16.72 17.41 -14.33
CA SER A 3 15.72 16.47 -14.81
C SER A 3 14.46 16.67 -13.97
N THR A 4 13.48 17.39 -14.49
CA THR A 4 12.20 17.60 -13.80
C THR A 4 11.44 16.27 -13.80
N THR A 5 11.59 15.51 -12.73
CA THR A 5 10.82 14.29 -12.50
C THR A 5 9.36 14.71 -12.32
N SER A 6 8.45 14.06 -13.04
CA SER A 6 7.01 14.32 -12.87
C SER A 6 6.58 13.97 -11.45
N PRO A 7 5.65 14.74 -10.84
CA PRO A 7 5.11 14.39 -9.53
C PRO A 7 4.47 12.98 -9.54
N PRO A 8 4.61 12.19 -8.47
CA PRO A 8 4.03 10.84 -8.40
C PRO A 8 2.51 10.90 -8.37
N SER A 9 1.85 9.80 -8.71
CA SER A 9 0.41 9.61 -8.52
C SER A 9 0.14 8.64 -7.37
N LEU A 10 -1.03 8.74 -6.76
CA LEU A 10 -1.46 7.93 -5.62
C LEU A 10 -2.75 7.19 -5.98
N LEU A 11 -2.83 5.89 -5.67
CA LEU A 11 -4.06 5.10 -5.67
C LEU A 11 -4.32 4.56 -4.27
N LEU A 12 -5.50 4.87 -3.72
CA LEU A 12 -5.94 4.39 -2.42
C LEU A 12 -6.97 3.27 -2.62
N LEU A 13 -6.55 2.02 -2.41
CA LEU A 13 -7.42 0.85 -2.55
C LEU A 13 -8.34 0.70 -1.32
N PRO A 14 -9.52 0.05 -1.48
CA PRO A 14 -10.32 -0.38 -0.34
C PRO A 14 -9.61 -1.51 0.43
N LEU A 15 -10.17 -1.94 1.55
CA LEU A 15 -9.66 -3.08 2.29
C LEU A 15 -9.69 -4.35 1.40
N PRO A 16 -8.76 -5.30 1.61
CA PRO A 16 -8.80 -6.57 0.94
C PRO A 16 -10.11 -7.32 1.22
N PRO A 17 -10.63 -8.08 0.24
CA PRO A 17 -11.74 -8.97 0.45
C PRO A 17 -11.41 -10.00 1.55
N PRO A 18 -12.43 -10.57 2.23
CA PRO A 18 -12.21 -11.57 3.29
C PRO A 18 -11.41 -12.80 2.83
N SER A 19 -11.53 -13.17 1.55
CA SER A 19 -10.71 -14.20 0.92
C SER A 19 -9.60 -13.55 0.12
N LEU A 20 -8.34 -13.91 0.41
CA LEU A 20 -7.17 -13.49 -0.37
C LEU A 20 -6.91 -14.38 -1.59
N SER A 21 -7.93 -15.12 -2.06
CA SER A 21 -7.80 -15.88 -3.30
C SER A 21 -7.55 -14.94 -4.49
N ARG A 22 -6.83 -15.42 -5.50
CA ARG A 22 -6.59 -14.69 -6.75
C ARG A 22 -7.88 -14.15 -7.36
N ALA A 23 -8.94 -14.94 -7.37
CA ALA A 23 -10.23 -14.54 -7.94
C ALA A 23 -10.86 -13.38 -7.16
N SER A 24 -10.84 -13.45 -5.82
CA SER A 24 -11.38 -12.41 -4.93
C SER A 24 -10.58 -11.11 -5.05
N LEU A 25 -9.25 -11.17 -4.99
CA LEU A 25 -8.40 -9.98 -5.13
C LEU A 25 -8.52 -9.33 -6.50
N LYS A 26 -8.60 -10.16 -7.55
CA LYS A 26 -8.84 -9.67 -8.92
C LYS A 26 -10.18 -8.96 -9.03
N ALA A 27 -11.26 -9.53 -8.50
CA ALA A 27 -12.58 -8.92 -8.52
C ALA A 27 -12.61 -7.59 -7.75
N ALA A 28 -11.88 -7.50 -6.63
CA ALA A 28 -11.82 -6.31 -5.79
C ALA A 28 -10.96 -5.18 -6.39
N TYR A 29 -9.79 -5.49 -6.97
CA TYR A 29 -8.79 -4.46 -7.29
C TYR A 29 -8.56 -4.22 -8.78
N GLN A 30 -8.86 -5.18 -9.66
CA GLN A 30 -8.57 -5.02 -11.08
C GLN A 30 -9.22 -3.76 -11.70
N PRO A 31 -10.49 -3.41 -11.42
CA PRO A 31 -11.11 -2.22 -12.03
C PRO A 31 -10.37 -0.91 -11.71
N ALA A 32 -10.01 -0.71 -10.43
CA ALA A 32 -9.28 0.46 -9.97
C ALA A 32 -7.87 0.52 -10.56
N LEU A 33 -7.14 -0.60 -10.56
CA LEU A 33 -5.79 -0.71 -11.13
C LEU A 33 -5.80 -0.41 -12.64
N THR A 34 -6.74 -0.97 -13.39
CA THR A 34 -6.89 -0.70 -14.83
C THR A 34 -7.17 0.78 -15.09
N ALA A 35 -8.10 1.39 -14.36
CA ALA A 35 -8.44 2.79 -14.56
C ALA A 35 -7.27 3.74 -14.22
N ALA A 36 -6.57 3.50 -13.11
CA ALA A 36 -5.44 4.32 -12.68
C ALA A 36 -4.25 4.20 -13.65
N LEU A 37 -3.87 2.97 -14.02
CA LEU A 37 -2.75 2.73 -14.95
C LEU A 37 -3.05 3.33 -16.34
N ARG A 38 -4.25 3.13 -16.89
CA ARG A 38 -4.66 3.77 -18.15
C ARG A 38 -4.63 5.29 -18.09
N ALA A 39 -5.12 5.86 -16.99
CA ALA A 39 -5.14 7.31 -16.82
C ALA A 39 -3.73 7.92 -16.86
N ILE A 40 -2.76 7.30 -16.18
CA ILE A 40 -1.36 7.75 -16.21
C ILE A 40 -0.74 7.51 -17.60
N ALA A 41 -0.93 6.31 -18.16
CA ALA A 41 -0.38 5.94 -19.46
C ALA A 41 -0.87 6.88 -20.59
N SER A 42 -2.13 7.31 -20.54
CA SER A 42 -2.72 8.23 -21.53
C SER A 42 -2.06 9.62 -21.59
N THR A 43 -1.34 10.00 -20.52
CA THR A 43 -0.60 11.26 -20.43
C THR A 43 0.90 11.10 -20.69
N SER A 44 1.37 9.86 -20.84
CA SER A 44 2.79 9.52 -20.99
C SER A 44 3.11 9.26 -22.46
N THR A 45 4.27 9.73 -22.91
CA THR A 45 4.83 9.40 -24.22
C THR A 45 5.99 8.43 -24.07
N ARG A 46 6.40 7.75 -25.15
CA ARG A 46 7.59 6.86 -25.13
C ARG A 46 8.90 7.55 -24.72
N THR A 47 8.96 8.87 -24.83
CA THR A 47 10.11 9.69 -24.43
C THR A 47 9.96 10.31 -23.05
N SER A 48 8.80 10.13 -22.40
CA SER A 48 8.56 10.62 -21.05
C SER A 48 9.42 9.87 -20.04
N PRO A 49 9.84 10.53 -18.94
CA PRO A 49 10.41 9.81 -17.80
C PRO A 49 9.39 8.80 -17.26
N ILE A 50 9.88 7.77 -16.57
CA ILE A 50 9.01 6.80 -15.91
C ILE A 50 8.09 7.50 -14.90
N ALA A 51 6.79 7.32 -15.04
CA ALA A 51 5.81 7.83 -14.10
C ALA A 51 5.81 6.96 -12.84
N VAL A 52 5.57 7.56 -11.67
CA VAL A 52 5.49 6.80 -10.40
C VAL A 52 4.03 6.70 -9.97
N LEU A 53 3.58 5.49 -9.64
CA LEU A 53 2.28 5.23 -9.03
C LEU A 53 2.48 4.53 -7.68
N ASP A 54 2.20 5.23 -6.59
CA ASP A 54 2.11 4.63 -5.27
C ASP A 54 0.70 4.05 -5.08
N ILE A 55 0.62 2.77 -4.74
CA ILE A 55 -0.62 2.01 -4.56
C ILE A 55 -0.70 1.62 -3.10
N VAL A 56 -1.59 2.26 -2.36
CA VAL A 56 -1.77 2.03 -0.93
C VAL A 56 -2.84 0.98 -0.72
N VAL A 57 -2.47 -0.09 0.00
CA VAL A 57 -3.35 -1.20 0.37
C VAL A 57 -3.56 -1.17 1.88
N PRO A 58 -4.77 -0.83 2.37
CA PRO A 58 -5.15 -1.03 3.76
C PRO A 58 -4.93 -2.48 4.17
N TRP A 59 -4.25 -2.73 5.29
CA TRP A 59 -3.97 -4.09 5.76
C TRP A 59 -4.41 -4.28 7.21
N PRO A 60 -5.68 -4.68 7.44
CA PRO A 60 -6.24 -4.83 8.80
C PRO A 60 -5.54 -5.88 9.65
N ALA A 61 -4.90 -6.88 9.03
CA ALA A 61 -4.15 -7.91 9.74
C ALA A 61 -2.98 -7.34 10.57
N LEU A 62 -2.57 -6.09 10.32
CA LEU A 62 -1.55 -5.40 11.10
C LEU A 62 -2.04 -4.89 12.46
N ARG A 63 -3.36 -4.76 12.63
CA ARG A 63 -3.98 -4.20 13.84
C ARG A 63 -3.60 -5.04 15.06
N GLY A 64 -3.07 -4.38 16.09
CA GLY A 64 -2.70 -5.03 17.34
C GLY A 64 -1.56 -6.05 17.22
N GLN A 65 -0.84 -6.06 16.09
CA GLN A 65 0.29 -6.95 15.84
C GLN A 65 1.64 -6.26 15.99
N ARG A 66 1.68 -5.00 16.44
CA ARG A 66 2.93 -4.23 16.61
C ARG A 66 3.95 -4.92 17.51
N GLU A 67 3.48 -5.61 18.55
CA GLU A 67 4.33 -6.33 19.51
C GLU A 67 4.66 -7.76 19.06
N LYS A 68 3.95 -8.29 18.06
CA LYS A 68 4.20 -9.64 17.54
C LYS A 68 5.39 -9.63 16.58
N PRO A 69 6.13 -10.76 16.46
CA PRO A 69 7.11 -10.93 15.42
C PRO A 69 6.48 -10.73 14.03
N ARG A 70 7.08 -9.91 13.17
CA ARG A 70 6.60 -9.69 11.79
C ARG A 70 6.50 -10.97 10.96
N SER A 71 7.28 -12.00 11.32
CA SER A 71 7.18 -13.34 10.73
C SER A 71 5.79 -13.99 10.90
N HIS A 72 4.99 -13.55 11.88
CA HIS A 72 3.64 -14.06 12.11
C HIS A 72 2.67 -13.69 10.97
N ILE A 73 2.82 -12.49 10.41
CA ILE A 73 1.97 -11.97 9.31
C ILE A 73 2.59 -12.17 7.93
N PHE A 74 3.82 -12.69 7.87
CA PHE A 74 4.60 -12.69 6.64
C PHE A 74 3.92 -13.46 5.51
N GLY A 75 3.42 -14.66 5.77
CA GLY A 75 2.81 -15.52 4.74
C GLY A 75 1.63 -14.85 4.04
N GLU A 76 0.66 -14.37 4.80
CA GLU A 76 -0.53 -13.69 4.26
C GLU A 76 -0.16 -12.36 3.58
N THR A 77 0.76 -11.60 4.17
CA THR A 77 1.18 -10.31 3.63
C THR A 77 1.96 -10.48 2.32
N GLN A 78 2.86 -11.46 2.25
CA GLN A 78 3.61 -11.79 1.04
C GLN A 78 2.67 -12.27 -0.07
N HIS A 79 1.69 -13.12 0.26
CA HIS A 79 0.68 -13.58 -0.68
C HIS A 79 -0.16 -12.42 -1.24
N LEU A 80 -0.65 -11.52 -0.38
CA LEU A 80 -1.36 -10.31 -0.80
C LEU A 80 -0.51 -9.47 -1.76
N LEU A 81 0.73 -9.15 -1.38
CA LEU A 81 1.64 -8.35 -2.21
C LEU A 81 1.90 -9.03 -3.56
N ALA A 82 2.13 -10.33 -3.57
CA ALA A 82 2.38 -11.09 -4.79
C ALA A 82 1.17 -11.05 -5.75
N GLU A 83 -0.04 -11.21 -5.23
CA GLU A 83 -1.25 -11.13 -6.04
C GLU A 83 -1.52 -9.71 -6.54
N VAL A 84 -1.27 -8.66 -5.74
CA VAL A 84 -1.39 -7.26 -6.20
C VAL A 84 -0.37 -6.95 -7.30
N TYR A 85 0.91 -7.29 -7.12
CA TYR A 85 1.92 -7.12 -8.16
C TYR A 85 1.62 -7.95 -9.41
N SER A 86 1.11 -9.17 -9.26
CA SER A 86 0.67 -9.98 -10.39
C SER A 86 -0.48 -9.30 -11.15
N LEU A 87 -1.45 -8.70 -10.46
CA LEU A 87 -2.55 -7.97 -11.09
C LEU A 87 -2.04 -6.74 -11.85
N ILE A 88 -1.10 -5.98 -11.28
CA ILE A 88 -0.45 -4.85 -11.95
C ILE A 88 0.20 -5.32 -13.26
N SER A 89 0.99 -6.39 -13.23
CA SER A 89 1.62 -6.95 -14.44
C SER A 89 0.60 -7.43 -15.47
N ILE A 90 -0.47 -8.10 -15.04
CA ILE A 90 -1.56 -8.56 -15.92
C ILE A 90 -2.24 -7.36 -16.59
N VAL A 91 -2.54 -6.31 -15.83
CA VAL A 91 -3.15 -5.08 -16.37
C VAL A 91 -2.18 -4.40 -17.32
N GLY A 92 -0.91 -4.24 -16.95
CA GLY A 92 0.11 -3.65 -17.82
C GLY A 92 0.20 -4.36 -19.16
N ALA A 93 0.30 -5.69 -19.16
CA ALA A 93 0.34 -6.49 -20.39
C ALA A 93 -0.94 -6.37 -21.22
N ARG A 94 -2.12 -6.43 -20.60
CA ARG A 94 -3.42 -6.33 -21.30
C ARG A 94 -3.66 -4.97 -21.94
N GLU A 95 -3.22 -3.92 -21.26
CA GLU A 95 -3.40 -2.53 -21.69
C GLU A 95 -2.23 -2.01 -22.54
N ASN A 96 -1.24 -2.87 -22.81
CA ASN A 96 0.00 -2.51 -23.51
C ASN A 96 0.71 -1.30 -22.87
N ILE A 97 0.81 -1.33 -21.53
CA ILE A 97 1.46 -0.31 -20.70
C ILE A 97 2.83 -0.84 -20.27
N GLU A 98 3.87 -0.07 -20.58
CA GLU A 98 5.23 -0.30 -20.09
C GLU A 98 5.29 -0.08 -18.57
N LEU A 99 5.92 -0.97 -17.81
CA LEU A 99 5.97 -0.89 -16.33
C LEU A 99 7.37 -0.59 -15.80
N ASP A 100 8.41 -0.99 -16.52
CA ASP A 100 9.78 -0.98 -16.00
C ASP A 100 10.76 -0.24 -16.93
N GLY A 101 10.26 0.31 -18.05
CA GLY A 101 11.03 1.05 -19.06
C GLY A 101 10.61 2.52 -19.26
N PRO A 102 11.33 3.24 -20.14
CA PRO A 102 11.01 4.63 -20.51
C PRO A 102 9.58 4.78 -21.04
N GLY A 103 8.89 5.85 -20.65
CA GLY A 103 7.47 6.07 -20.94
C GLY A 103 6.52 5.15 -20.16
N GLY A 104 7.03 4.32 -19.26
CA GLY A 104 6.26 3.39 -18.44
C GLY A 104 5.83 3.92 -17.07
N ILE A 105 5.31 3.02 -16.24
CA ILE A 105 4.79 3.31 -14.90
C ILE A 105 5.44 2.43 -13.84
N ASP A 106 6.29 3.02 -13.01
CA ASP A 106 6.82 2.42 -11.79
C ASP A 106 5.73 2.35 -10.71
N SER A 107 5.07 1.19 -10.64
CA SER A 107 4.08 0.88 -9.62
C SER A 107 4.72 0.38 -8.33
N ARG A 108 4.38 1.01 -7.20
CA ARG A 108 4.93 0.72 -5.86
C ARG A 108 3.79 0.43 -4.89
N VAL A 109 3.79 -0.74 -4.26
CA VAL A 109 2.72 -1.12 -3.31
C VAL A 109 3.17 -0.78 -1.89
N LEU A 110 2.33 -0.03 -1.17
CA LEU A 110 2.54 0.39 0.21
C LEU A 110 1.47 -0.25 1.10
N LEU A 111 1.89 -0.92 2.16
CA LEU A 111 0.96 -1.49 3.14
C LEU A 111 0.62 -0.44 4.19
N LEU A 112 -0.67 -0.19 4.37
CA LEU A 112 -1.18 0.78 5.32
C LEU A 112 -1.74 0.06 6.54
N GLU A 113 -1.18 0.33 7.72
CA GLU A 113 -1.85 0.00 8.98
C GLU A 113 -3.13 0.81 9.06
N TYR A 114 -4.27 0.13 8.89
CA TYR A 114 -5.57 0.76 8.75
C TYR A 114 -6.50 0.34 9.89
N ASP A 115 -6.99 1.33 10.63
CA ASP A 115 -8.03 1.16 11.63
C ASP A 115 -9.33 1.79 11.15
N ASP A 116 -10.38 0.96 11.03
CA ASP A 116 -11.69 1.47 10.67
C ASP A 116 -12.36 2.31 11.78
N ALA A 117 -12.04 1.99 13.05
CA ALA A 117 -12.61 2.60 14.24
C ALA A 117 -11.83 3.82 14.75
N SER A 118 -10.65 4.13 14.19
CA SER A 118 -9.91 5.34 14.57
C SER A 118 -10.66 6.57 14.06
N VAL A 119 -11.46 7.16 14.94
CA VAL A 119 -12.08 8.48 14.79
C VAL A 119 -10.95 9.50 14.67
N ASP A 120 -11.12 10.49 13.79
CA ASP A 120 -10.15 11.53 13.46
C ASP A 120 -9.31 11.97 14.68
N LEU A 121 -8.05 11.53 14.77
CA LEU A 121 -7.08 12.04 15.72
C LEU A 121 -6.57 13.42 15.25
N ALA A 122 -7.50 14.35 15.06
CA ALA A 122 -7.23 15.77 15.03
C ALA A 122 -7.30 16.28 16.48
N GLY A 123 -6.32 15.89 17.29
CA GLY A 123 -6.29 16.26 18.72
C GLY A 123 -4.96 15.90 19.40
N GLU A 124 -4.14 16.93 19.63
CA GLU A 124 -3.16 17.08 20.72
C GLU A 124 -1.95 16.13 20.90
N GLU A 125 -1.75 15.07 20.13
CA GLU A 125 -0.52 14.23 20.24
C GLU A 125 0.47 14.35 19.07
N GLY A 126 0.46 15.48 18.38
CA GLY A 126 1.30 15.78 17.20
C GLY A 126 2.82 15.81 17.41
N ARG A 127 3.34 15.43 18.58
CA ARG A 127 4.79 15.37 18.87
C ARG A 127 5.40 13.97 18.95
N ASN A 128 4.61 12.91 19.08
CA ASN A 128 5.13 11.52 19.19
C ASN A 128 4.92 10.65 17.93
N VAL A 129 4.29 11.17 16.87
CA VAL A 129 3.97 10.38 15.65
C VAL A 129 5.22 9.85 14.94
N VAL A 130 6.34 10.57 15.01
CA VAL A 130 7.62 10.15 14.40
C VAL A 130 8.24 8.94 15.12
N ALA A 131 7.89 8.71 16.40
CA ALA A 131 8.42 7.58 17.18
C ALA A 131 7.75 6.24 16.85
N ALA A 132 6.59 6.23 16.17
CA ALA A 132 5.86 5.01 15.83
C ALA A 132 6.24 4.42 14.46
N ALA A 133 7.10 5.08 13.68
CA ALA A 133 7.67 4.54 12.45
C ALA A 133 8.70 3.46 12.82
N GLY A 134 8.21 2.29 13.24
CA GLY A 134 8.98 1.13 13.69
C GLY A 134 9.89 0.51 12.62
N GLY A 135 10.28 1.23 11.58
CA GLY A 135 11.01 0.68 10.44
C GLY A 135 10.17 -0.31 9.61
N GLY A 136 10.64 -0.58 8.40
CA GLY A 136 10.02 -1.53 7.49
C GLY A 136 9.00 -0.93 6.50
N PRO A 137 8.33 -1.79 5.71
CA PRO A 137 7.53 -1.40 4.55
C PRO A 137 6.07 -1.05 4.89
N ILE A 138 5.74 -0.98 6.18
CA ILE A 138 4.39 -0.69 6.68
C ILE A 138 4.37 0.74 7.17
N ILE A 139 3.38 1.49 6.72
CA ILE A 139 3.15 2.88 7.13
C ILE A 139 1.78 3.01 7.78
N ASP A 140 1.61 3.97 8.68
CA ASP A 140 0.30 4.38 9.14
C ASP A 140 -0.20 5.59 8.33
N LEU A 141 -1.49 5.91 8.50
CA LEU A 141 -2.13 6.99 7.76
C LEU A 141 -1.52 8.38 8.06
N PRO A 142 -1.20 8.71 9.34
CA PRO A 142 -0.47 9.94 9.65
C PRO A 142 0.90 10.01 8.95
N THR A 143 1.69 8.92 8.93
CA THR A 143 2.99 8.87 8.24
C THR A 143 2.83 9.09 6.75
N LEU A 144 1.83 8.46 6.12
CA LEU A 144 1.51 8.68 4.70
C LEU A 144 1.18 10.15 4.43
N ALA A 145 0.33 10.78 5.25
CA ALA A 145 -0.03 12.19 5.16
C ALA A 145 1.18 13.13 5.36
N LEU A 146 2.07 12.80 6.30
CA LEU A 146 3.29 13.56 6.60
C LEU A 146 4.33 13.55 5.48
N THR A 147 4.24 12.63 4.52
CA THR A 147 5.17 12.59 3.37
C THR A 147 5.14 13.88 2.56
N ARG A 148 4.04 14.64 2.61
CA ARG A 148 3.84 15.93 1.92
C ARG A 148 4.22 15.85 0.43
N ARG A 149 4.05 14.69 -0.19
CA ARG A 149 4.30 14.52 -1.63
C ARG A 149 3.34 15.40 -2.40
N ASN A 150 3.88 16.14 -3.37
CA ASN A 150 3.06 16.84 -4.35
C ASN A 150 2.55 15.79 -5.34
N TRP A 151 1.31 15.33 -5.16
CA TRP A 151 0.72 14.35 -6.06
C TRP A 151 0.31 15.00 -7.37
N ASN A 152 0.49 14.28 -8.47
CA ASN A 152 -0.09 14.62 -9.76
C ASN A 152 -1.59 14.28 -9.75
N LEU A 153 -1.88 12.97 -9.63
CA LEU A 153 -3.22 12.41 -9.55
C LEU A 153 -3.39 11.68 -8.22
N ILE A 154 -4.58 11.78 -7.64
CA ILE A 154 -5.01 11.00 -6.48
C ILE A 154 -6.27 10.23 -6.87
N PHE A 155 -6.14 8.92 -7.01
CA PHE A 155 -7.25 8.04 -7.37
C PHE A 155 -7.97 7.56 -6.12
N ALA A 156 -9.24 7.95 -6.00
CA ALA A 156 -10.15 7.47 -4.97
C ALA A 156 -11.05 6.38 -5.59
N VAL A 157 -11.07 5.20 -4.97
CA VAL A 157 -11.90 4.10 -5.47
C VAL A 157 -13.36 4.35 -5.13
N ASP A 158 -14.24 4.20 -6.10
CA ASP A 158 -15.68 4.31 -5.92
C ASP A 158 -16.24 3.18 -5.04
N GLY A 159 -17.33 3.45 -4.34
CA GLY A 159 -17.92 2.57 -3.33
C GLY A 159 -17.53 2.94 -1.90
N GLU A 160 -18.33 2.45 -0.94
CA GLU A 160 -18.28 2.85 0.48
C GLU A 160 -16.89 2.71 1.10
N GLN A 161 -16.27 1.53 1.00
CA GLN A 161 -14.96 1.28 1.60
C GLN A 161 -13.84 2.12 0.95
N GLY A 162 -13.88 2.30 -0.38
CA GLY A 162 -12.89 3.10 -1.10
C GLY A 162 -12.97 4.58 -0.71
N GLN A 163 -14.18 5.12 -0.60
CA GLN A 163 -14.41 6.49 -0.15
C GLN A 163 -14.07 6.70 1.32
N ALA A 164 -14.29 5.69 2.19
CA ALA A 164 -13.89 5.75 3.59
C ALA A 164 -12.36 5.91 3.75
N VAL A 165 -11.58 5.08 3.04
CA VAL A 165 -10.11 5.17 3.05
C VAL A 165 -9.64 6.53 2.52
N PHE A 166 -10.22 7.00 1.41
CA PHE A 166 -9.86 8.30 0.83
C PHE A 166 -10.20 9.46 1.76
N THR A 167 -11.37 9.46 2.39
CA THR A 167 -11.81 10.52 3.30
C THR A 167 -10.87 10.62 4.50
N LYS A 168 -10.52 9.49 5.12
CA LYS A 168 -9.55 9.46 6.22
C LYS A 168 -8.20 10.01 5.79
N TYR A 169 -7.66 9.57 4.65
CA TYR A 169 -6.40 10.11 4.13
C TYR A 169 -6.47 11.62 3.88
N ARG A 170 -7.56 12.09 3.28
CA ARG A 170 -7.77 13.50 2.97
C ARG A 170 -7.84 14.35 4.24
N ASN A 171 -8.56 13.89 5.25
CA ASN A 171 -8.64 14.57 6.56
C ASN A 171 -7.26 14.65 7.20
N ALA A 172 -6.54 13.53 7.27
CA ALA A 172 -5.20 13.45 7.84
C ALA A 172 -4.20 14.32 7.06
N ALA A 173 -4.27 14.37 5.72
CA ALA A 173 -3.38 15.19 4.92
C ALA A 173 -3.68 16.70 5.04
N ASN A 174 -4.96 17.07 5.17
CA ASN A 174 -5.38 18.46 5.31
C ASN A 174 -5.20 19.04 6.72
N SER A 175 -4.96 18.20 7.74
CA SER A 175 -4.56 18.69 9.07
C SER A 175 -3.12 19.23 9.09
N TYR A 176 -2.33 18.93 8.05
CA TYR A 176 -0.98 19.47 7.86
C TYR A 176 -0.96 20.65 6.88
N THR A 177 0.06 21.51 7.02
CA THR A 177 0.32 22.64 6.11
C THR A 177 1.57 22.40 5.26
N PRO A 178 1.53 22.63 3.94
CA PRO A 178 0.35 22.99 3.14
C PRO A 178 -0.65 21.83 3.02
N PRO A 179 -1.94 22.11 2.73
CA PRO A 179 -2.96 21.09 2.57
C PRO A 179 -2.67 20.17 1.38
N LEU A 180 -3.41 19.07 1.28
CA LEU A 180 -3.27 18.06 0.23
C LEU A 180 -3.30 18.68 -1.18
N ARG A 181 -2.28 18.36 -1.99
CA ARG A 181 -2.16 18.79 -3.39
C ARG A 181 -2.26 17.59 -4.33
N GLY A 182 -2.95 17.79 -5.46
CA GLY A 182 -3.11 16.81 -6.54
C GLY A 182 -4.53 16.78 -7.07
N GLN A 183 -4.69 16.39 -8.34
CA GLN A 183 -6.01 16.25 -8.93
C GLN A 183 -6.67 14.96 -8.47
N ILE A 184 -7.78 15.08 -7.75
CA ILE A 184 -8.54 13.91 -7.28
C ILE A 184 -9.38 13.38 -8.45
N ARG A 185 -9.33 12.06 -8.66
CA ARG A 185 -10.11 11.35 -9.67
C ARG A 185 -10.75 10.11 -9.06
N THR A 186 -12.05 9.97 -9.21
CA THR A 186 -12.73 8.74 -8.84
C THR A 186 -12.47 7.66 -9.89
N VAL A 187 -12.19 6.43 -9.45
CA VAL A 187 -12.00 5.26 -10.32
C VAL A 187 -12.99 4.14 -9.93
N PRO A 188 -13.37 3.25 -10.86
CA PRO A 188 -14.35 2.21 -10.56
C PRO A 188 -13.90 1.29 -9.41
N GLY A 189 -14.84 1.00 -8.50
CA GLY A 189 -14.70 -0.04 -7.49
C GLY A 189 -14.81 -1.44 -8.07
N GLY A 190 -14.18 -2.40 -7.39
CA GLY A 190 -14.38 -3.82 -7.66
C GLY A 190 -15.55 -4.42 -6.88
N THR A 191 -15.82 -5.69 -7.12
CA THR A 191 -16.85 -6.43 -6.39
C THR A 191 -16.21 -7.24 -5.26
N THR A 192 -16.65 -7.00 -4.03
CA THR A 192 -16.31 -7.80 -2.86
C THR A 192 -17.59 -8.41 -2.30
N VAL A 193 -17.63 -9.74 -2.14
CA VAL A 193 -18.74 -10.39 -1.44
C VAL A 193 -18.56 -10.11 0.05
N VAL A 194 -19.40 -9.23 0.60
CA VAL A 194 -19.54 -9.08 2.05
C VAL A 194 -20.37 -10.25 2.52
N VAL A 195 -19.71 -11.35 2.89
CA VAL A 195 -20.39 -12.38 3.69
C VAL A 195 -20.52 -11.77 5.07
N GLU A 196 -21.75 -11.40 5.47
CA GLU A 196 -22.03 -11.08 6.87
C GLU A 196 -21.44 -12.19 7.73
N ALA A 197 -20.59 -11.82 8.67
CA ALA A 197 -19.92 -12.74 9.58
C ALA A 197 -20.93 -13.41 10.50
N SER A 198 -21.70 -14.36 9.97
CA SER A 198 -22.20 -15.49 10.74
C SER A 198 -20.97 -16.15 11.34
N LYS A 199 -20.98 -16.35 12.65
CA LYS A 199 -19.91 -16.90 13.49
C LYS A 199 -19.42 -18.27 13.02
N THR A 200 -18.70 -18.29 11.92
CA THR A 200 -17.97 -19.43 11.41
C THR A 200 -16.65 -18.85 10.97
N SER A 201 -15.68 -18.87 11.89
CA SER A 201 -14.28 -18.63 11.59
C SER A 201 -13.87 -19.58 10.45
N GLN A 202 -14.04 -19.15 9.20
CA GLN A 202 -13.31 -19.72 8.09
C GLN A 202 -11.90 -19.17 8.20
N THR A 203 -11.18 -19.77 9.14
CA THR A 203 -9.75 -19.77 9.28
C THR A 203 -9.19 -20.06 7.89
N THR A 204 -8.72 -19.02 7.20
CA THR A 204 -7.67 -19.22 6.19
C THR A 204 -6.60 -19.98 6.93
N GLN A 205 -6.30 -21.21 6.51
CA GLN A 205 -5.38 -22.06 7.28
C GLN A 205 -4.11 -21.24 7.53
N PRO A 206 -3.77 -20.96 8.80
CA PRO A 206 -2.49 -20.37 9.11
C PRO A 206 -1.44 -21.31 8.54
N SER A 207 -0.32 -20.76 8.07
CA SER A 207 0.91 -21.54 7.92
C SER A 207 1.01 -22.51 9.10
N PRO A 208 1.30 -23.82 8.90
CA PRO A 208 1.26 -24.83 9.95
C PRO A 208 2.02 -24.45 11.22
N HIS A 209 2.97 -23.51 11.11
CA HIS A 209 3.58 -22.82 12.24
C HIS A 209 3.74 -21.33 11.90
N PRO A 210 3.00 -20.39 12.53
CA PRO A 210 3.40 -18.99 12.49
C PRO A 210 4.79 -18.90 13.13
N SER A 211 5.79 -18.53 12.34
CA SER A 211 7.13 -18.34 12.87
C SER A 211 7.07 -17.22 13.92
N SER A 212 7.57 -17.50 15.12
CA SER A 212 7.70 -16.51 16.21
C SER A 212 9.08 -15.83 16.17
N ARG A 213 9.81 -15.97 15.05
CA ARG A 213 11.19 -15.48 14.95
C ARG A 213 11.24 -13.99 14.63
N THR A 214 11.80 -13.23 15.55
CA THR A 214 12.16 -11.83 15.32
C THR A 214 13.46 -11.75 14.52
N HIS A 215 13.57 -10.73 13.66
CA HIS A 215 14.80 -10.41 12.94
C HIS A 215 15.15 -8.95 13.20
N SER A 216 16.30 -8.69 13.82
CA SER A 216 16.81 -7.34 14.05
C SER A 216 17.61 -6.78 12.87
N VAL A 217 18.07 -7.67 11.99
CA VAL A 217 18.78 -7.34 10.75
C VAL A 217 18.24 -8.21 9.64
N VAL A 218 17.94 -7.57 8.52
CA VAL A 218 17.59 -8.24 7.26
C VAL A 218 18.48 -7.66 6.17
N ALA A 219 18.98 -8.51 5.29
CA ALA A 219 19.80 -8.11 4.16
C ALA A 219 19.42 -8.93 2.95
N VAL A 220 19.40 -8.29 1.79
CA VAL A 220 19.18 -8.94 0.50
C VAL A 220 20.17 -8.35 -0.49
N GLY A 221 20.90 -9.23 -1.17
CA GLY A 221 21.83 -8.87 -2.24
C GLY A 221 21.25 -9.27 -3.60
N GLY A 222 21.63 -8.53 -4.63
CA GLY A 222 21.22 -8.78 -6.02
C GLY A 222 21.78 -7.68 -6.93
N THR A 223 21.82 -7.92 -8.24
CA THR A 223 22.19 -6.88 -9.19
C THR A 223 21.06 -5.86 -9.39
N PHE A 224 19.81 -6.31 -9.24
CA PHE A 224 18.60 -5.49 -9.40
C PHE A 224 18.56 -4.73 -10.75
N ASP A 225 19.12 -5.34 -11.80
CA ASP A 225 19.03 -4.82 -13.16
C ASP A 225 17.56 -4.78 -13.59
N HIS A 226 17.08 -3.63 -14.03
CA HIS A 226 15.68 -3.38 -14.38
C HIS A 226 14.71 -3.77 -13.25
N LEU A 227 14.56 -2.89 -12.26
CA LEU A 227 13.75 -3.12 -11.06
C LEU A 227 12.26 -3.37 -11.39
N HIS A 228 11.91 -4.64 -11.62
CA HIS A 228 10.57 -5.09 -11.95
C HIS A 228 9.76 -5.55 -10.73
N ALA A 229 8.50 -5.93 -10.95
CA ALA A 229 7.56 -6.36 -9.90
C ALA A 229 8.11 -7.44 -8.94
N GLY A 230 8.89 -8.39 -9.46
CA GLY A 230 9.51 -9.46 -8.66
C GLY A 230 10.55 -8.94 -7.67
N HIS A 231 11.41 -8.03 -8.10
CA HIS A 231 12.36 -7.37 -7.21
C HIS A 231 11.66 -6.51 -6.16
N LYS A 232 10.62 -5.76 -6.53
CA LYS A 232 9.85 -4.93 -5.60
C LYS A 232 9.17 -5.78 -4.53
N LEU A 233 8.60 -6.93 -4.92
CA LEU A 233 8.06 -7.91 -3.98
C LEU A 233 9.14 -8.44 -3.03
N LEU A 234 10.27 -8.90 -3.56
CA LEU A 234 11.38 -9.43 -2.75
C LEU A 234 11.90 -8.41 -1.73
N LEU A 235 12.15 -7.17 -2.17
CA LEU A 235 12.62 -6.09 -1.31
C LEU A 235 11.59 -5.75 -0.22
N THR A 236 10.31 -5.63 -0.59
CA THR A 236 9.23 -5.34 0.35
C THR A 236 9.07 -6.47 1.38
N CYS A 237 9.06 -7.73 0.94
CA CYS A 237 8.98 -8.88 1.84
C CYS A 237 10.21 -9.01 2.74
N THR A 238 11.41 -8.73 2.23
CA THR A 238 12.63 -8.72 3.05
C THR A 238 12.52 -7.66 4.14
N ALA A 239 12.15 -6.43 3.78
CA ALA A 239 11.96 -5.34 4.72
C ALA A 239 10.84 -5.65 5.74
N LEU A 240 9.80 -6.38 5.34
CA LEU A 240 8.70 -6.77 6.22
C LEU A 240 9.17 -7.63 7.39
N MET A 241 10.18 -8.47 7.19
CA MET A 241 10.71 -9.36 8.23
C MET A 241 11.45 -8.61 9.34
N LEU A 242 11.85 -7.36 9.11
CA LEU A 242 12.53 -6.53 10.09
C LEU A 242 11.59 -6.19 11.25
N GLN A 243 11.98 -6.53 12.47
CA GLN A 243 11.24 -6.19 13.66
C GLN A 243 11.51 -4.72 14.05
N PRO A 244 10.47 -3.95 14.37
CA PRO A 244 10.65 -2.65 14.98
C PRO A 244 11.47 -2.68 16.26
N PRO A 245 12.31 -1.66 16.53
CA PRO A 245 12.93 -1.51 17.83
C PRO A 245 11.83 -1.41 18.90
N ALA A 246 12.03 -2.08 20.03
CA ALA A 246 11.11 -1.99 21.15
C ALA A 246 11.02 -0.51 21.61
N PRO A 247 9.82 -0.01 21.98
CA PRO A 247 9.72 1.32 22.54
C PRO A 247 10.62 1.40 23.78
N SER A 248 11.57 2.34 23.79
CA SER A 248 12.45 2.53 24.94
C SER A 248 11.59 2.89 26.15
N THR A 249 11.49 1.99 27.12
CA THR A 249 10.97 2.32 28.44
C THR A 249 11.97 3.26 29.10
N THR A 250 11.71 4.56 29.00
CA THR A 250 12.34 5.56 29.88
C THR A 250 11.96 5.18 31.30
N SER A 251 12.90 4.59 32.02
CA SER A 251 12.82 4.43 33.46
C SER A 251 12.97 5.81 34.09
N SER A 252 11.88 6.30 34.67
CA SER A 252 11.86 7.43 35.60
C SER A 252 12.33 6.98 36.98
#